data_AF-A0A2G6PWB5-F1
#
_entry.id   AF-A0A2G6PWB5-F1
#
_cell.length_a   1.000
_cell.length_b   1.000
_cell.length_c   1.000
_cell.angle_alpha   90.00
_cell.angle_beta   90.00
_cell.angle_gamma   90.00
#
_symmetry.space_group_name_H-M   'P 1'
#
loop_
_entity.id
_entity.type
_entity.pdbx_description
1 polymer ?
#
loop_
_entity_poly.entity_id
_entity_poly.type
_entity_poly.pdbx_seq_one_letter_code
_entity_poly.pdbx_strand_id
1 'polypeptide(L)'
;MGIATDIIYLTIAAFCCGIIFQRLGQPVILGYIVAGVILGPNTPGITVSNIHDIELLAEIGVALLLFALGLEFSLKDLKPVKKVALLGTPLQMLLTITLGLLLGRGLLGLSWNESLWLGAIISLSSTMVLLKTLMNQGW
;
A
#
# COMPACT_ATOMS: atom_id res chain seq x y z
N MET A 1 -24.82 -12.86 -0.19
CA MET A 1 -25.26 -11.52 -0.63
C MET A 1 -24.94 -11.37 -2.11
N GLY A 2 -25.59 -10.48 -2.85
CA GLY A 2 -25.15 -10.19 -4.22
C GLY A 2 -23.87 -9.37 -4.22
N ILE A 3 -23.04 -9.48 -5.27
CA ILE A 3 -21.80 -8.69 -5.43
C ILE A 3 -22.09 -7.18 -5.28
N ALA A 4 -23.21 -6.70 -5.81
CA ALA A 4 -23.62 -5.30 -5.68
C ALA A 4 -23.79 -4.86 -4.21
N THR A 5 -24.37 -5.72 -3.37
CA THR A 5 -24.56 -5.46 -1.94
C THR A 5 -23.21 -5.40 -1.22
N ASP A 6 -22.29 -6.32 -1.55
CA ASP A 6 -20.95 -6.35 -0.97
C ASP A 6 -20.16 -5.08 -1.33
N ILE A 7 -20.26 -4.62 -2.58
CA ILE A 7 -19.65 -3.35 -3.04
C ILE A 7 -20.24 -2.14 -2.30
N ILE A 8 -21.56 -2.12 -2.06
CA ILE A 8 -22.21 -1.05 -1.31
C ILE A 8 -21.65 -1.00 0.12
N TYR A 9 -21.57 -2.13 0.81
CA TYR A 9 -21.02 -2.19 2.16
C TYR A 9 -19.55 -1.75 2.21
N LEU A 10 -18.73 -2.27 1.29
CA LEU A 10 -17.32 -1.88 1.17
C LEU A 10 -17.16 -0.38 0.94
N THR A 11 -17.96 0.19 0.04
CA THR A 11 -17.88 1.62 -0.29
C THR A 11 -18.28 2.49 0.89
N ILE A 12 -19.37 2.17 1.58
CA ILE A 12 -19.83 2.91 2.76
C ILE A 12 -18.80 2.81 3.88
N ALA A 13 -18.31 1.60 4.19
CA ALA A 13 -17.33 1.41 5.25
C ALA A 13 -16.01 2.12 4.93
N ALA A 14 -15.52 2.03 3.70
CA ALA A 14 -14.31 2.71 3.25
C ALA A 14 -14.48 4.24 3.32
N PHE A 15 -15.64 4.78 2.96
CA PHE A 15 -15.93 6.21 3.06
C PHE A 15 -15.94 6.68 4.52
N CYS A 16 -16.67 5.99 5.41
CA CYS A 16 -16.72 6.32 6.83
C CYS A 16 -15.35 6.24 7.49
N CYS A 17 -14.64 5.12 7.31
CA CYS A 17 -13.29 4.93 7.88
C CYS A 17 -12.30 5.94 7.29
N GLY A 18 -12.39 6.22 5.98
CA GLY A 18 -11.59 7.22 5.30
C GLY A 18 -11.74 8.62 5.90
N ILE A 19 -12.97 9.07 6.15
CA ILE A 19 -13.25 10.37 6.80
C ILE A 19 -12.69 10.41 8.22
N ILE A 20 -12.84 9.33 8.98
CA ILE A 20 -12.32 9.24 10.35
C ILE A 20 -10.80 9.41 10.32
N PHE A 21 -10.09 8.67 9.49
CA PHE A 21 -8.64 8.76 9.38
C PHE A 21 -8.19 10.12 8.85
N GLN A 22 -8.91 10.70 7.88
CA GLN A 22 -8.63 12.05 7.39
C GLN A 22 -8.75 13.09 8.51
N ARG A 23 -9.79 13.00 9.37
CA ARG A 23 -9.96 13.90 10.51
C ARG A 23 -8.90 13.73 11.59
N LEU A 24 -8.33 12.53 11.71
CA LEU A 24 -7.20 12.25 12.59
C LEU A 24 -5.85 12.71 12.00
N GLY A 25 -5.85 13.34 10.81
CA GLY A 25 -4.64 13.75 10.11
C GLY A 25 -3.83 12.57 9.54
N GLN A 26 -4.46 11.40 9.40
CA GLN A 26 -3.83 10.18 8.89
C GLN A 26 -4.14 9.97 7.40
N PRO A 27 -3.27 9.27 6.66
CA PRO A 27 -3.53 8.90 5.27
C PRO A 27 -4.84 8.12 5.12
N VAL A 28 -5.71 8.58 4.20
CA VAL A 28 -7.05 7.99 3.95
C VAL A 28 -6.99 6.50 3.64
N ILE A 29 -5.91 6.03 3.01
CA ILE A 29 -5.72 4.62 2.66
C ILE A 29 -5.69 3.69 3.89
N LEU A 30 -5.25 4.19 5.05
CA LEU A 30 -5.34 3.43 6.30
C LEU A 30 -6.80 3.17 6.68
N GLY A 31 -7.68 4.14 6.44
CA GLY A 31 -9.12 3.96 6.60
C GLY A 31 -9.69 2.89 5.68
N TYR A 32 -9.21 2.81 4.43
CA TYR A 32 -9.64 1.75 3.50
C TYR A 32 -9.19 0.35 3.95
N ILE A 33 -7.95 0.23 4.45
CA ILE A 33 -7.43 -1.03 5.00
C ILE A 33 -8.27 -1.46 6.21
N VAL A 34 -8.56 -0.53 7.13
CA VAL A 34 -9.40 -0.80 8.30
C VAL A 34 -10.82 -1.23 7.90
N ALA A 35 -11.43 -0.57 6.91
CA ALA A 35 -12.73 -0.98 6.39
C ALA A 35 -12.70 -2.41 5.83
N GLY A 36 -11.64 -2.77 5.10
CA GLY A 36 -11.43 -4.14 4.61
C GLY A 36 -11.23 -5.17 5.72
N VAL A 37 -10.54 -4.82 6.80
CA VAL A 37 -10.41 -5.68 7.99
C VAL A 37 -11.77 -5.86 8.67
N ILE A 38 -12.54 -4.79 8.86
CA ILE A 38 -13.86 -4.84 9.53
C ILE A 38 -14.84 -5.72 8.75
N LEU A 39 -14.88 -5.60 7.42
CA LEU A 39 -15.79 -6.35 6.56
C LEU A 39 -15.22 -7.69 6.06
N GLY A 40 -13.99 -8.02 6.48
CA GLY A 40 -13.28 -9.23 6.09
C GLY A 40 -13.83 -10.47 6.78
N PRO A 41 -13.54 -11.68 6.25
CA PRO A 41 -14.09 -12.94 6.75
C PRO A 41 -13.64 -13.28 8.18
N ASN A 42 -12.54 -12.68 8.65
CA ASN A 42 -11.94 -12.93 9.95
C ASN A 42 -12.52 -12.05 11.07
N THR A 43 -13.41 -11.12 10.75
CA THR A 43 -14.01 -10.19 11.74
C THR A 43 -15.47 -10.59 12.00
N PRO A 44 -15.90 -10.73 13.28
CA PRO A 44 -17.29 -11.02 13.59
C PRO A 44 -18.21 -9.86 13.15
N GLY A 45 -19.28 -10.15 12.41
CA GLY A 45 -20.27 -9.14 12.02
C GLY A 45 -20.75 -9.28 10.56
N ILE A 46 -21.02 -8.14 9.92
CA ILE A 46 -21.39 -8.08 8.50
C ILE A 46 -20.13 -8.35 7.68
N THR A 47 -20.11 -9.49 7.00
CA THR A 47 -18.97 -9.89 6.16
C THR A 47 -19.38 -9.92 4.70
N VAL A 48 -18.42 -9.57 3.84
CA VAL A 48 -18.52 -9.75 2.39
C VAL A 48 -18.52 -11.24 2.04
N SER A 49 -19.41 -11.65 1.15
CA SER A 49 -19.54 -13.06 0.76
C SER A 49 -18.81 -13.44 -0.53
N ASN A 50 -18.69 -12.50 -1.48
CA ASN A 50 -18.12 -12.77 -2.82
C ASN A 50 -16.67 -12.28 -2.93
N ILE A 51 -15.79 -12.81 -2.08
CA ILE A 51 -14.39 -12.34 -1.98
C ILE A 51 -13.65 -12.48 -3.30
N HIS A 52 -13.80 -13.61 -3.99
CA HIS A 52 -13.11 -13.87 -5.25
C HIS A 52 -13.49 -12.89 -6.37
N ASP A 53 -14.79 -12.58 -6.51
CA ASP A 53 -15.26 -11.63 -7.52
C ASP A 53 -14.79 -10.20 -7.22
N ILE A 54 -14.72 -9.85 -5.94
CA ILE A 54 -14.21 -8.55 -5.49
C ILE A 54 -12.71 -8.43 -5.72
N GLU A 55 -11.95 -9.51 -5.50
CA GLU A 55 -10.52 -9.57 -5.81
C GLU A 55 -10.28 -9.34 -7.31
N LEU A 56 -11.04 -10.01 -8.17
CA LEU A 56 -10.94 -9.83 -9.63
C LEU A 56 -11.26 -8.39 -10.05
N LEU A 57 -12.31 -7.79 -9.47
CA LEU A 57 -12.62 -6.37 -9.69
C LEU A 57 -11.52 -5.43 -9.18
N ALA A 58 -10.92 -5.75 -8.03
CA ALA A 58 -9.82 -4.97 -7.46
C ALA A 58 -8.56 -5.04 -8.32
N GLU A 59 -8.23 -6.21 -8.87
CA GLU A 59 -7.11 -6.37 -9.82
C GLU A 59 -7.31 -5.51 -11.06
N ILE A 60 -8.51 -5.53 -11.66
CA ILE A 60 -8.85 -4.67 -12.81
C ILE A 60 -8.72 -3.19 -12.41
N GLY A 61 -9.25 -2.79 -11.26
CA GLY A 61 -9.16 -1.42 -10.77
C GLY A 61 -7.71 -0.96 -10.56
N VAL A 62 -6.86 -1.80 -9.98
CA VAL A 62 -5.43 -1.52 -9.79
C VAL A 62 -4.70 -1.46 -11.12
N ALA A 63 -5.01 -2.36 -12.07
CA ALA A 63 -4.42 -2.33 -13.41
C ALA A 63 -4.76 -1.02 -14.14
N LEU A 64 -6.02 -0.58 -14.09
CA LEU A 64 -6.47 0.70 -14.67
C LEU A 64 -5.81 1.90 -13.98
N LEU A 65 -5.68 1.88 -12.65
CA LEU A 65 -4.98 2.92 -11.89
C LEU A 65 -3.52 3.04 -12.31
N LEU A 66 -2.80 1.90 -12.36
CA LEU A 66 -1.39 1.87 -12.74
C LEU A 66 -1.19 2.26 -14.21
N PHE A 67 -2.13 1.92 -15.08
CA PHE A 67 -2.14 2.36 -16.48
C PHE A 67 -2.33 3.88 -16.59
N ALA A 68 -3.32 4.44 -15.90
CA ALA A 68 -3.57 5.88 -15.89
C ALA A 68 -2.36 6.65 -15.33
N LEU A 69 -1.77 6.17 -14.23
CA LEU A 69 -0.54 6.73 -13.69
C LEU A 69 0.61 6.70 -14.72
N GLY A 70 0.71 5.60 -15.48
CA GLY A 70 1.68 5.48 -16.57
C GLY A 70 1.47 6.50 -17.70
N LEU A 71 0.22 6.89 -17.99
CA LEU A 71 -0.11 7.91 -18.99
C LEU A 71 0.21 9.33 -18.51
N GLU A 72 0.03 9.61 -17.22
CA GLU A 72 0.39 10.91 -16.61
C GLU A 72 1.91 11.10 -16.50
N PHE A 73 2.67 10.00 -16.43
CA PHE A 73 4.10 10.04 -16.19
C PHE A 73 4.91 10.37 -17.45
N SER A 74 5.58 11.53 -17.45
CA SER A 74 6.47 11.92 -18.54
C SER A 74 7.92 11.51 -18.27
N LEU A 75 8.56 10.85 -19.23
CA LEU A 75 10.01 10.58 -19.18
C LEU A 75 10.85 11.86 -19.06
N LYS A 76 10.29 13.04 -19.41
CA LYS A 76 10.96 14.33 -19.23
C LYS A 76 11.07 14.70 -17.75
N ASP A 77 10.09 14.34 -16.93
CA ASP A 77 10.03 14.65 -15.50
C ASP A 77 10.98 13.75 -14.69
N LEU A 78 11.35 12.60 -15.24
CA LEU A 78 12.39 11.70 -14.71
C LEU A 78 13.82 12.25 -14.88
N LYS A 79 14.08 13.06 -15.91
CA LYS A 79 15.46 13.49 -16.23
C LYS A 79 16.14 14.24 -15.08
N PRO A 80 15.50 15.21 -14.41
CA PRO A 80 16.10 15.93 -13.28
C PRO A 80 16.45 15.01 -12.10
N VAL A 81 15.66 13.96 -11.86
CA VAL A 81 15.83 13.04 -10.73
C VAL A 81 16.58 11.75 -11.08
N LYS A 82 17.08 11.61 -12.31
CA LYS A 82 17.71 10.38 -12.83
C LYS A 82 18.83 9.84 -11.94
N LYS A 83 19.68 10.71 -11.39
CA LYS A 83 20.78 10.27 -10.49
C LYS A 83 20.24 9.68 -9.20
N VAL A 84 19.23 10.32 -8.60
CA VAL A 84 18.59 9.82 -7.38
C VAL A 84 17.86 8.51 -7.67
N ALA A 85 17.15 8.41 -8.80
CA ALA A 85 16.44 7.20 -9.17
C ALA A 85 17.37 6.01 -9.48
N LEU A 86 18.48 6.23 -10.19
CA LEU A 86 19.38 5.15 -10.62
C LEU A 86 20.44 4.78 -9.59
N LEU A 87 20.91 5.72 -8.78
CA LEU A 87 21.97 5.47 -7.78
C LEU A 87 21.43 5.53 -6.36
N GLY A 88 20.55 6.50 -6.07
CA GLY A 88 19.95 6.67 -4.76
C GLY A 88 19.08 5.48 -4.37
N THR A 89 18.20 5.00 -5.24
CA THR A 89 17.30 3.87 -4.93
C THR A 89 18.06 2.58 -4.63
N PRO A 90 19.02 2.10 -5.46
CA PRO A 90 19.78 0.90 -5.13
C PRO A 90 20.62 1.06 -3.85
N LEU A 91 21.22 2.22 -3.66
CA LEU A 91 22.02 2.50 -2.46
C LEU A 91 21.13 2.50 -1.21
N GLN A 92 19.97 3.16 -1.25
CA GLN A 92 18.99 3.16 -0.17
C GLN A 92 18.48 1.75 0.13
N MET A 93 18.16 0.95 -0.90
CA MET A 93 17.74 -0.44 -0.71
C MET A 93 18.85 -1.26 -0.02
N LEU A 94 20.09 -1.20 -0.50
CA LEU A 94 21.21 -1.92 0.10
C LEU A 94 21.45 -1.51 1.56
N LEU A 95 21.42 -0.20 1.85
CA LEU A 95 21.56 0.31 3.22
C LEU A 95 20.42 -0.18 4.11
N THR A 96 19.17 -0.13 3.63
CA THR A 96 18.00 -0.54 4.41
C THR A 96 18.01 -2.04 4.67
N ILE A 97 18.38 -2.85 3.67
CA ILE A 97 18.53 -4.30 3.81
C ILE A 97 19.61 -4.62 4.84
N THR A 98 20.76 -3.94 4.76
CA THR A 98 21.87 -4.14 5.71
C THR A 98 21.47 -3.79 7.13
N LEU A 99 20.76 -2.67 7.32
CA LEU A 99 20.22 -2.27 8.63
C LEU A 99 19.21 -3.30 9.15
N GLY A 100 18.28 -3.76 8.31
CA GLY A 100 17.33 -4.80 8.68
C GLY A 100 18.01 -6.11 9.07
N LEU A 101 19.08 -6.48 8.38
CA LEU A 101 19.88 -7.66 8.70
C LEU A 101 20.58 -7.53 10.07
N LEU A 102 21.18 -6.36 10.35
CA LEU A 102 21.82 -6.08 11.63
C LEU A 102 20.82 -6.08 12.79
N LEU A 103 19.64 -5.49 12.58
CA LEU A 103 18.56 -5.47 13.57
C LEU A 103 17.98 -6.87 13.80
N GLY A 104 17.73 -7.62 12.73
CA GLY A 104 17.19 -8.98 12.79
C GLY A 104 18.10 -9.93 13.58
N ARG A 105 19.41 -9.87 13.33
CA ARG A 105 20.38 -10.66 14.08
C ARG A 105 20.65 -10.15 15.49
N GLY A 106 20.82 -8.84 15.63
CA GLY A 106 21.29 -8.23 16.88
C GLY A 106 20.22 -8.12 17.96
N LEU A 107 18.99 -7.78 17.57
CA LEU A 107 17.90 -7.51 18.53
C LEU A 107 16.84 -8.61 18.55
N LEU A 108 16.55 -9.23 17.40
CA LEU A 108 15.46 -10.20 17.26
C LEU A 108 15.93 -11.66 17.30
N GLY A 109 17.24 -11.91 17.29
CA GLY A 109 17.81 -13.26 17.31
C GLY A 109 17.45 -14.11 16.08
N LEU A 110 17.05 -13.48 14.98
CA LEU A 110 16.63 -14.16 13.76
C LEU A 110 17.82 -14.80 13.03
N SER A 111 17.55 -15.85 12.28
CA SER A 111 18.55 -16.48 11.41
C SER A 111 19.02 -15.51 10.30
N TRP A 112 20.13 -15.84 9.61
CA TRP A 112 20.64 -15.00 8.52
C TRP A 112 19.58 -14.75 7.44
N ASN A 113 18.90 -15.82 7.03
CA ASN A 113 17.92 -15.78 5.96
C ASN A 113 16.69 -14.96 6.37
N GLU A 114 16.17 -15.16 7.59
CA GLU A 114 15.04 -14.38 8.11
C GLU A 114 15.38 -12.89 8.26
N SER A 115 16.59 -12.58 8.74
CA SER A 115 17.05 -11.19 8.89
C SER A 115 17.23 -10.49 7.54
N LEU A 116 17.71 -11.23 6.53
CA LEU A 116 17.83 -10.74 5.16
C LEU A 116 16.45 -10.48 4.53
N TRP A 117 15.50 -11.40 4.73
CA TRP A 117 14.11 -11.20 4.31
C TRP A 117 13.45 -10.01 4.99
N LEU A 118 13.66 -9.84 6.30
CA LEU A 118 13.17 -8.69 7.05
C LEU A 118 13.71 -7.39 6.46
N GLY A 119 15.02 -7.31 6.21
CA GLY A 119 15.63 -6.13 5.58
C GLY A 119 15.10 -5.86 4.16
N ALA A 120 14.89 -6.91 3.37
CA ALA A 120 14.33 -6.79 2.02
C ALA A 120 12.90 -6.22 2.04
N ILE A 121 12.03 -6.79 2.86
CA ILE A 121 10.62 -6.36 2.99
C ILE A 121 10.54 -4.90 3.45
N ILE A 122 11.37 -4.50 4.43
CA ILE A 122 11.40 -3.12 4.94
C ILE A 122 11.94 -2.13 3.88
N SER A 123 12.84 -2.57 3.01
CA SER A 123 13.41 -1.68 1.98
C SER A 123 12.42 -1.28 0.89
N LEU A 124 11.35 -2.05 0.69
CA LEU A 124 10.33 -1.75 -0.29
C LEU A 124 9.47 -0.56 0.17
N SER A 125 9.39 0.46 -0.69
CA SER A 125 8.47 1.59 -0.51
C SER A 125 7.26 1.43 -1.43
N SER A 126 6.06 1.76 -0.94
CA SER A 126 4.84 1.78 -1.75
C SER A 126 4.66 3.16 -2.38
N THR A 127 5.09 3.29 -3.64
CA THR A 127 4.93 4.53 -4.43
C THR A 127 3.47 4.96 -4.50
N MET A 128 2.53 4.02 -4.65
CA MET A 128 1.10 4.32 -4.73
C MET A 128 0.57 4.99 -3.44
N VAL A 129 0.95 4.47 -2.27
CA VAL A 129 0.54 5.04 -0.98
C VAL A 129 1.14 6.43 -0.80
N LEU A 130 2.42 6.61 -1.14
CA LEU A 130 3.09 7.90 -1.02
C LEU A 130 2.45 8.95 -1.94
N LEU A 131 2.23 8.61 -3.21
CA LEU A 131 1.59 9.50 -4.19
C LEU A 131 0.17 9.86 -3.76
N LYS A 132 -0.64 8.88 -3.34
CA LYS A 132 -1.99 9.15 -2.84
C LYS A 132 -1.99 10.05 -1.61
N THR A 133 -0.99 9.89 -0.74
CA THR A 133 -0.82 10.74 0.45
C THR A 133 -0.44 12.16 0.06
N LEU A 134 0.49 12.34 -0.88
CA LEU A 134 0.89 13.64 -1.40
C LEU A 134 -0.27 14.38 -2.08
N MET A 135 -1.00 13.71 -2.97
CA MET A 135 -2.21 14.27 -3.63
C MET A 135 -3.27 14.70 -2.61
N ASN A 136 -3.48 13.89 -1.55
CA ASN A 136 -4.42 14.23 -0.48
C ASN A 136 -3.97 15.44 0.37
N GLN A 137 -2.67 15.79 0.36
CA GLN A 137 -2.12 16.97 1.04
C GLN A 137 -2.13 18.23 0.17
N GLY A 138 -2.72 18.18 -1.04
CA GLY A 138 -2.87 19.35 -1.92
C GLY A 138 -1.69 19.59 -2.86
N TRP A 139 -0.92 18.54 -3.16
CA TRP A 139 0.03 18.53 -4.29
C TRP A 139 -0.65 18.13 -5.60
#